data_AF-A0A8H7DBT4-F1
#
_entry.id   AF-A0A8H7DBT4-F1
#
_cell.length_a   1.000
_cell.length_b   1.000
_cell.length_c   1.000
_cell.angle_alpha   90.00
_cell.angle_beta   90.00
_cell.angle_gamma   90.00
#
_symmetry.space_group_name_H-M   'P 1'
#
loop_
_entity.id
_entity.type
_entity.pdbx_description
1 polymer ?
#
loop_
_entity_poly.entity_id
_entity_poly.type
_entity_poly.pdbx_seq_one_letter_code
_entity_poly.pdbx_strand_id
1 'polypeptide(L)'
;MSRDPRRLSEYLPQYGFGTEVEFTKLVESNPFLFRVHSPKSPSHSDTLFPALKFDQRYTLHTGCPSSNPPSATYTDVVRHMDWTTRYSSPYISVSFSFMWAVWEAVRRYHFGVKHDIEIAVIDATAVPTDSVTVVEVLRTAPAAEQHANHWKWYHFAQESQLALIYGGIPQTAVLTSIPLLRILEKLPSYCLRLPLVELPQNQLDRLSPSFLMQKPSFRNFCVAQSAAFSCASAETRFRDSTSAVVHLALAFLGVWFHWMLGMHPPGDNDPSIFSDAAVTKLTELARIIALWPAAGETSKMWDTVIEEIAFLIAEEVQTHRRPPGAEVISQSSTSILDSPEIPNSDPQGECSGDIVPIWLDPRNFLPTPPPTPPPTLGPRHSLSANTEEDEVPECALRLPDLPSSPHDENDDVGMRPLASSHVLEATPAHVSPSSAEFPRPTVPSHDSEATLAHTSPALVELPSATDEASRTADENSEQTVVQNKPSVPVSPRTRVPRPPLHSMSDTASCLLTGFFFGALIILVLSTRRPALLYVS
;
A
#
# COMPACT_ATOMS: atom_id res chain seq x y z
N MET A 1 -23.32 -4.25 14.19
CA MET A 1 -22.29 -4.45 15.24
C MET A 1 -21.65 -3.10 15.54
N SER A 2 -21.69 -2.62 16.77
CA SER A 2 -21.12 -1.30 17.14
C SER A 2 -19.60 -1.44 17.31
N ARG A 3 -18.80 -0.89 16.38
CA ARG A 3 -17.34 -0.86 16.49
C ARG A 3 -16.91 0.25 17.45
N ASP A 4 -16.01 -0.07 18.38
CA ASP A 4 -15.54 0.80 19.47
C ASP A 4 -14.69 1.97 18.93
N PRO A 5 -14.99 3.24 19.24
CA PRO A 5 -14.19 4.40 18.82
C PRO A 5 -12.73 4.40 19.33
N ARG A 6 -12.34 3.48 20.23
CA ARG A 6 -10.92 3.29 20.61
C ARG A 6 -10.05 2.67 19.52
N ARG A 7 -10.67 2.13 18.46
CA ARG A 7 -9.97 1.52 17.32
C ARG A 7 -9.21 2.51 16.45
N LEU A 8 -9.34 3.81 16.70
CA LEU A 8 -8.55 4.82 15.98
C LEU A 8 -7.03 4.69 16.23
N SER A 9 -6.65 4.11 17.38
CA SER A 9 -5.26 3.75 17.68
C SER A 9 -4.75 2.51 16.90
N GLU A 10 -5.64 1.80 16.20
CA GLU A 10 -5.30 0.59 15.43
C GLU A 10 -4.87 0.91 13.99
N TYR A 11 -5.13 2.12 13.49
CA TYR A 11 -4.69 2.52 12.16
C TYR A 11 -3.19 2.79 12.13
N LEU A 12 -2.57 2.42 11.01
CA LEU A 12 -1.16 2.69 10.79
C LEU A 12 -0.89 4.19 10.76
N PRO A 13 0.21 4.65 11.39
CA PRO A 13 0.58 6.05 11.31
C PRO A 13 0.89 6.42 9.86
N GLN A 14 0.83 7.71 9.57
CA GLN A 14 1.03 8.24 8.22
C GLN A 14 2.33 7.75 7.56
N TYR A 15 3.39 7.64 8.37
CA TYR A 15 4.68 7.07 8.02
C TYR A 15 5.14 6.18 9.17
N GLY A 16 5.79 5.06 8.86
CA GLY A 16 6.22 4.13 9.91
C GLY A 16 5.18 3.07 10.27
N PHE A 17 5.59 2.09 11.06
CA PHE A 17 4.66 1.34 11.90
C PHE A 17 4.44 2.07 13.23
N GLY A 18 3.31 1.78 13.89
CA GLY A 18 3.04 2.25 15.24
C GLY A 18 3.81 1.44 16.28
N THR A 19 3.19 1.21 17.44
CA THR A 19 3.69 0.23 18.43
C THR A 19 3.54 -1.20 17.92
N GLU A 20 2.53 -1.43 17.10
CA GLU A 20 2.26 -2.72 16.47
C GLU A 20 3.06 -2.87 15.18
N VAL A 21 3.74 -4.01 15.05
CA VAL A 21 4.58 -4.36 13.91
C VAL A 21 4.36 -5.79 13.45
N GLU A 22 3.64 -6.62 14.20
CA GLU A 22 3.40 -8.01 13.84
C GLU A 22 2.42 -8.07 12.66
N PHE A 23 2.78 -8.83 11.62
CA PHE A 23 1.98 -8.88 10.39
C PHE A 23 0.52 -9.26 10.68
N THR A 24 0.29 -10.33 11.45
CA THR A 24 -1.06 -10.85 11.74
C THR A 24 -1.96 -9.81 12.41
N LYS A 25 -1.43 -9.07 13.41
CA LYS A 25 -2.19 -8.02 14.11
C LYS A 25 -2.46 -6.81 13.22
N LEU A 26 -1.53 -6.47 12.35
CA LEU A 26 -1.73 -5.39 11.38
C LEU A 26 -2.80 -5.72 10.34
N VAL A 27 -2.93 -6.99 9.94
CA VAL A 27 -4.00 -7.42 9.02
C VAL A 27 -5.40 -7.23 9.61
N GLU A 28 -5.55 -7.35 10.93
CA GLU A 28 -6.83 -7.15 11.61
C GLU A 28 -7.32 -5.69 11.51
N SER A 29 -6.41 -4.72 11.48
CA SER A 29 -6.74 -3.29 11.39
C SER A 29 -6.62 -2.71 9.98
N ASN A 30 -5.77 -3.29 9.14
CA ASN A 30 -5.56 -2.90 7.75
C ASN A 30 -5.44 -4.15 6.86
N PRO A 31 -6.53 -4.58 6.20
CA PRO A 31 -6.53 -5.78 5.37
C PRO A 31 -5.97 -5.53 3.96
N PHE A 32 -5.35 -4.37 3.68
CA PHE A 32 -4.86 -4.03 2.35
C PHE A 32 -3.34 -3.97 2.29
N LEU A 33 -2.78 -4.68 1.32
CA LEU A 33 -1.39 -4.61 0.93
C LEU A 33 -1.28 -4.03 -0.48
N PHE A 34 -0.21 -3.29 -0.72
CA PHE A 34 0.05 -2.60 -1.97
C PHE A 34 1.40 -3.03 -2.54
N ARG A 35 1.43 -3.28 -3.85
CA ARG A 35 2.66 -3.66 -4.55
C ARG A 35 2.82 -2.87 -5.83
N VAL A 36 3.92 -2.12 -5.92
CA VAL A 36 4.33 -1.43 -7.15
C VAL A 36 5.10 -2.38 -8.05
N HIS A 37 4.62 -2.60 -9.27
CA HIS A 37 5.29 -3.44 -10.26
C HIS A 37 5.16 -2.86 -11.67
N SER A 38 5.96 -3.40 -12.59
CA SER A 38 5.69 -3.27 -14.03
C SER A 38 5.01 -4.55 -14.49
N PRO A 39 3.85 -4.46 -15.17
CA PRO A 39 3.14 -5.64 -15.65
C PRO A 39 4.07 -6.45 -16.56
N LYS A 40 4.10 -7.76 -16.33
CA LYS A 40 4.71 -8.71 -17.26
C LYS A 40 3.61 -9.19 -18.20
N SER A 41 3.98 -9.62 -19.41
CA SER A 41 3.04 -10.33 -20.28
C SER A 41 2.38 -11.47 -19.48
N PRO A 42 1.07 -11.68 -19.63
CA PRO A 42 0.33 -12.66 -18.82
C PRO A 42 0.98 -14.03 -18.96
N SER A 43 1.52 -14.55 -17.86
CA SER A 43 1.99 -15.92 -17.77
C SER A 43 0.83 -16.81 -17.33
N HIS A 44 0.73 -18.03 -17.87
CA HIS A 44 -0.29 -19.02 -17.49
C HIS A 44 -0.11 -19.63 -16.08
N SER A 45 0.52 -18.91 -15.13
CA SER A 45 0.73 -19.38 -13.76
C SER A 45 -0.45 -18.97 -12.87
N ASP A 46 -0.87 -19.86 -11.97
CA ASP A 46 -1.91 -19.59 -10.96
C ASP A 46 -1.50 -18.49 -9.95
N THR A 47 -0.21 -18.14 -9.90
CA THR A 47 0.32 -17.04 -9.07
C THR A 47 0.60 -15.81 -9.94
N LEU A 48 -0.07 -14.69 -9.67
CA LEU A 48 0.15 -13.45 -10.42
C LEU A 48 1.52 -12.83 -10.12
N PHE A 49 2.01 -12.98 -8.89
CA PHE A 49 3.32 -12.50 -8.47
C PHE A 49 4.12 -13.67 -7.89
N PRO A 50 4.90 -14.41 -8.70
CA PRO A 50 5.89 -15.33 -8.18
C PRO A 50 7.12 -14.56 -7.67
N ALA A 51 7.74 -14.99 -6.57
CA ALA A 51 9.03 -14.44 -6.16
C ALA A 51 10.09 -14.78 -7.22
N LEU A 52 11.11 -13.94 -7.33
CA LEU A 52 12.14 -14.08 -8.38
C LEU A 52 12.82 -15.46 -8.36
N LYS A 53 13.04 -16.02 -7.16
CA LYS A 53 13.61 -17.36 -6.99
C LYS A 53 12.74 -18.45 -7.62
N PHE A 54 11.43 -18.26 -7.67
CA PHE A 54 10.46 -19.23 -8.20
C PHE A 54 9.98 -18.92 -9.62
N ASP A 55 10.41 -17.80 -10.21
CA ASP A 55 10.08 -17.47 -11.60
C ASP A 55 10.60 -18.60 -12.51
N GLN A 56 9.71 -19.16 -13.34
CA GLN A 56 9.94 -20.36 -14.17
C GLN A 56 11.20 -20.28 -15.04
N ARG A 57 11.65 -19.06 -15.36
CA ARG A 57 12.92 -18.82 -16.06
C ARG A 57 14.15 -19.30 -15.27
N TYR A 58 14.03 -19.45 -13.96
CA TYR A 58 15.08 -19.88 -13.03
C TYR A 58 14.83 -21.27 -12.43
N THR A 59 13.62 -21.82 -12.56
CA THR A 59 13.19 -23.06 -11.90
C THR A 59 12.98 -24.22 -12.87
N LEU A 60 14.05 -24.66 -13.53
CA LEU A 60 14.07 -26.01 -14.11
C LEU A 60 14.28 -27.11 -13.06
N HIS A 61 14.70 -26.77 -11.82
CA HIS A 61 15.27 -27.75 -10.88
C HIS A 61 14.86 -27.64 -9.40
N THR A 62 13.90 -26.79 -9.04
CA THR A 62 13.44 -26.74 -7.64
C THR A 62 11.96 -27.13 -7.57
N GLY A 63 11.67 -28.17 -6.79
CA GLY A 63 10.32 -28.71 -6.62
C GLY A 63 9.34 -27.67 -6.12
N CYS A 64 8.04 -28.01 -6.20
CA CYS A 64 6.96 -27.17 -5.71
C CYS A 64 7.28 -26.58 -4.33
N PRO A 65 6.89 -25.33 -4.05
CA PRO A 65 7.07 -24.74 -2.74
C PRO A 65 6.55 -25.71 -1.68
N SER A 66 7.39 -26.01 -0.67
CA SER A 66 7.02 -26.85 0.47
C SER A 66 5.69 -26.37 1.03
N SER A 67 4.79 -27.30 1.35
CA SER A 67 3.46 -26.99 1.90
C SER A 67 3.54 -26.20 3.22
N ASN A 68 4.68 -26.27 3.91
CA ASN A 68 4.98 -25.48 5.09
C ASN A 68 6.18 -24.59 4.76
N PRO A 69 5.98 -23.28 4.51
CA PRO A 69 7.10 -22.37 4.30
C PRO A 69 7.83 -22.18 5.64
N PRO A 70 9.17 -22.08 5.62
CA PRO A 70 9.94 -21.82 6.82
C PRO A 70 9.64 -20.40 7.34
N SER A 71 9.60 -20.25 8.67
CA SER A 71 9.50 -18.93 9.30
C SER A 71 10.67 -18.05 8.83
N ALA A 72 10.37 -16.79 8.51
CA ALA A 72 11.36 -15.87 7.98
C ALA A 72 12.51 -15.63 8.98
N THR A 73 13.74 -15.88 8.54
CA THR A 73 14.92 -15.63 9.37
C THR A 73 15.50 -14.24 9.11
N TYR A 74 16.29 -13.74 10.05
CA TYR A 74 17.07 -12.52 9.84
C TYR A 74 17.93 -12.58 8.57
N THR A 75 18.56 -13.73 8.30
CA THR A 75 19.39 -13.92 7.10
C THR A 75 18.60 -13.82 5.80
N ASP A 76 17.35 -14.28 5.80
CA ASP A 76 16.46 -14.18 4.65
C ASP A 76 16.04 -12.75 4.37
N VAL A 77 15.73 -11.99 5.43
CA VAL A 77 15.39 -10.57 5.34
C VAL A 77 16.59 -9.78 4.84
N VAL A 78 17.78 -9.98 5.40
CA VAL A 78 19.02 -9.34 4.92
C VAL A 78 19.24 -9.63 3.43
N ARG A 79 19.11 -10.90 3.02
CA ARG A 79 19.20 -11.31 1.60
C ARG A 79 18.14 -10.65 0.72
N HIS A 80 16.93 -10.42 1.23
CA HIS A 80 15.88 -9.75 0.48
C HIS A 80 16.08 -8.24 0.37
N MET A 81 16.63 -7.62 1.43
CA MET A 81 16.80 -6.18 1.53
C MET A 81 18.05 -5.67 0.80
N ASP A 82 19.05 -6.53 0.62
CA ASP A 82 20.18 -6.24 -0.23
C ASP A 82 19.82 -6.41 -1.71
N TRP A 83 19.91 -5.33 -2.48
CA TRP A 83 19.59 -5.32 -3.91
C TRP A 83 20.47 -6.29 -4.72
N THR A 84 21.69 -6.59 -4.25
CA THR A 84 22.61 -7.51 -4.93
C THR A 84 22.24 -8.97 -4.72
N THR A 85 21.48 -9.32 -3.67
CA THR A 85 21.08 -10.70 -3.38
C THR A 85 19.57 -10.91 -3.44
N ARG A 86 18.79 -9.83 -3.59
CA ARG A 86 17.32 -9.84 -3.66
C ARG A 86 16.77 -10.81 -4.72
N TYR A 87 17.44 -10.99 -5.85
CA TYR A 87 16.99 -11.91 -6.90
C TYR A 87 16.92 -13.38 -6.43
N SER A 88 17.72 -13.75 -5.43
CA SER A 88 17.76 -15.11 -4.85
C SER A 88 16.81 -15.28 -3.67
N SER A 89 16.15 -14.19 -3.25
CA SER A 89 15.21 -14.22 -2.13
C SER A 89 13.92 -14.96 -2.52
N PRO A 90 13.39 -15.85 -1.66
CA PRO A 90 12.09 -16.48 -1.88
C PRO A 90 10.91 -15.57 -1.55
N TYR A 91 11.15 -14.30 -1.21
CA TYR A 91 10.12 -13.37 -0.74
C TYR A 91 9.72 -12.32 -1.76
N ILE A 92 8.53 -11.75 -1.55
CA ILE A 92 7.93 -10.69 -2.34
C ILE A 92 7.70 -9.47 -1.44
N SER A 93 8.25 -8.32 -1.83
CA SER A 93 8.00 -7.05 -1.13
C SER A 93 6.58 -6.54 -1.38
N VAL A 94 5.87 -6.21 -0.30
CA VAL A 94 4.58 -5.51 -0.30
C VAL A 94 4.57 -4.46 0.81
N SER A 95 3.68 -3.48 0.74
CA SER A 95 3.57 -2.41 1.74
C SER A 95 2.13 -2.29 2.25
N PHE A 96 1.95 -2.02 3.53
CA PHE A 96 0.63 -1.63 4.06
C PHE A 96 0.24 -0.18 3.73
N SER A 97 1.18 0.63 3.24
CA SER A 97 0.96 2.05 2.96
C SER A 97 0.60 2.26 1.49
N PHE A 98 -0.67 2.56 1.22
CA PHE A 98 -1.11 2.95 -0.12
C PHE A 98 -0.33 4.19 -0.62
N MET A 99 -0.04 5.13 0.28
CA MET A 99 0.66 6.35 -0.09
C MET A 99 2.14 6.10 -0.39
N TRP A 100 2.80 5.18 0.33
CA TRP A 100 4.13 4.73 -0.05
C TRP A 100 4.12 4.10 -1.45
N ALA A 101 3.11 3.28 -1.76
CA ALA A 101 2.97 2.69 -3.09
C ALA A 101 2.80 3.75 -4.19
N VAL A 102 1.97 4.79 -3.95
CA VAL A 102 1.83 5.93 -4.88
C VAL A 102 3.18 6.64 -5.06
N TRP A 103 3.85 7.00 -3.95
CA TRP A 103 5.14 7.70 -3.99
C TRP A 103 6.22 6.88 -4.72
N GLU A 104 6.31 5.58 -4.44
CA GLU A 104 7.28 4.67 -5.07
C GLU A 104 6.97 4.46 -6.56
N ALA A 105 5.69 4.36 -6.93
CA ALA A 105 5.27 4.26 -8.33
C ALA A 105 5.63 5.52 -9.13
N VAL A 106 5.33 6.71 -8.59
CA VAL A 106 5.70 7.99 -9.21
C VAL A 106 7.21 8.13 -9.32
N ARG A 107 7.94 7.78 -8.26
CA ARG A 107 9.41 7.77 -8.28
C ARG A 107 9.93 6.85 -9.37
N ARG A 108 9.43 5.61 -9.50
CA ARG A 108 9.82 4.69 -10.57
C ARG A 108 9.44 5.21 -11.95
N TYR A 109 8.33 5.94 -12.07
CA TYR A 109 7.92 6.51 -13.35
C TYR A 109 8.91 7.59 -13.82
N HIS A 110 9.33 8.47 -12.91
CA HIS A 110 10.26 9.55 -13.25
C HIS A 110 11.69 9.07 -13.50
N PHE A 111 12.17 8.07 -12.74
CA PHE A 111 13.56 7.60 -12.83
C PHE A 111 13.73 6.31 -13.64
N GLY A 112 12.63 5.68 -14.05
CA GLY A 112 12.63 4.39 -14.73
C GLY A 112 12.62 4.53 -16.25
N VAL A 113 13.09 3.47 -16.91
CA VAL A 113 12.99 3.30 -18.38
C VAL A 113 11.58 2.84 -18.79
N LYS A 114 10.75 2.46 -17.82
CA LYS A 114 9.45 1.82 -17.99
C LYS A 114 8.34 2.72 -17.46
N HIS A 115 7.44 3.12 -18.36
CA HIS A 115 6.26 3.92 -18.04
C HIS A 115 5.01 3.07 -17.77
N ASP A 116 5.11 1.75 -17.97
CA ASP A 116 4.13 0.74 -17.56
C ASP A 116 4.34 0.43 -16.07
N ILE A 117 3.81 1.28 -15.20
CA ILE A 117 3.83 1.07 -13.76
C ILE A 117 2.41 0.91 -13.26
N GLU A 118 2.19 -0.17 -12.53
CA GLU A 118 0.93 -0.50 -11.89
C GLU A 118 1.11 -0.64 -10.38
N ILE A 119 0.00 -0.44 -9.67
CA ILE A 119 -0.12 -0.73 -8.25
C ILE A 119 -1.15 -1.84 -8.09
N ALA A 120 -0.70 -2.99 -7.60
CA ALA A 120 -1.59 -4.07 -7.20
C ALA A 120 -2.10 -3.85 -5.78
N VAL A 121 -3.39 -4.06 -5.59
CA VAL A 121 -4.08 -4.07 -4.30
C VAL A 121 -4.37 -5.52 -3.93
N ILE A 122 -3.90 -5.93 -2.76
CA ILE A 122 -3.88 -7.31 -2.31
C ILE A 122 -4.64 -7.39 -0.99
N ASP A 123 -5.55 -8.36 -0.88
CA ASP A 123 -6.24 -8.68 0.36
C ASP A 123 -5.29 -9.46 1.27
N ALA A 124 -4.82 -8.79 2.32
CA ALA A 124 -3.88 -9.36 3.28
C ALA A 124 -4.45 -10.56 4.05
N THR A 125 -5.78 -10.66 4.16
CA THR A 125 -6.46 -11.79 4.81
C THR A 125 -6.44 -13.07 3.97
N ALA A 126 -6.21 -12.94 2.66
CA ALA A 126 -6.12 -14.06 1.72
C ALA A 126 -4.66 -14.46 1.40
N VAL A 127 -3.69 -13.81 2.03
CA VAL A 127 -2.25 -14.10 1.88
C VAL A 127 -1.85 -15.19 2.89
N PRO A 128 -0.84 -16.05 2.59
CA PRO A 128 -0.36 -17.05 3.53
C PRO A 128 0.03 -16.47 4.90
N THR A 129 -0.30 -17.21 5.96
CA THR A 129 -0.08 -16.84 7.36
C THR A 129 1.38 -16.62 7.72
N ASP A 130 2.30 -17.18 6.94
CA ASP A 130 3.75 -17.09 7.18
C ASP A 130 4.39 -15.80 6.63
N SER A 131 3.55 -14.82 6.29
CA SER A 131 3.99 -13.48 5.92
C SER A 131 4.43 -12.70 7.16
N VAL A 132 5.49 -11.91 7.02
CA VAL A 132 6.09 -11.17 8.14
C VAL A 132 6.28 -9.71 7.78
N THR A 133 6.27 -8.82 8.77
CA THR A 133 6.85 -7.49 8.53
C THR A 133 8.36 -7.56 8.64
N VAL A 134 9.05 -6.75 7.84
CA VAL A 134 10.52 -6.71 7.89
C VAL A 134 11.01 -6.18 9.22
N VAL A 135 10.28 -5.22 9.81
CA VAL A 135 10.63 -4.62 11.10
C VAL A 135 10.53 -5.64 12.24
N GLU A 136 9.52 -6.48 12.24
CA GLU A 136 9.35 -7.57 13.22
C GLU A 136 10.60 -8.45 13.28
N VAL A 137 11.05 -8.96 12.13
CA VAL A 137 12.22 -9.85 12.05
C VAL A 137 13.52 -9.12 12.39
N LEU A 138 13.71 -7.89 11.88
CA LEU A 138 14.92 -7.11 12.17
C LEU A 138 15.02 -6.79 13.67
N ARG A 139 13.91 -6.43 14.34
CA ARG A 139 13.89 -6.10 15.77
C ARG A 139 14.27 -7.28 16.66
N THR A 140 13.99 -8.51 16.24
CA THR A 140 14.30 -9.72 17.00
C THR A 140 15.76 -10.19 16.87
N ALA A 141 16.54 -9.61 15.96
CA ALA A 141 17.88 -10.08 15.66
C ALA A 141 18.90 -9.69 16.74
N PRO A 142 19.71 -10.65 17.25
CA PRO A 142 20.73 -10.35 18.25
C PRO A 142 21.83 -9.47 17.65
N ALA A 143 22.41 -8.57 18.46
CA ALA A 143 23.40 -7.59 18.00
C ALA A 143 24.61 -8.20 17.30
N ALA A 144 25.01 -9.43 17.69
CA ALA A 144 26.13 -10.15 17.09
C ALA A 144 25.86 -10.61 15.63
N GLU A 145 24.60 -10.78 15.25
CA GLU A 145 24.21 -11.21 13.89
C GLU A 145 23.86 -10.02 12.98
N GLN A 146 23.82 -8.80 13.53
CA GLN A 146 23.39 -7.64 12.78
C GLN A 146 24.38 -7.30 11.66
N HIS A 147 23.82 -7.02 10.49
CA HIS A 147 24.57 -6.66 9.29
C HIS A 147 24.94 -5.17 9.37
N ALA A 148 26.02 -4.73 8.72
CA ALA A 148 26.44 -3.33 8.74
C ALA A 148 25.34 -2.34 8.28
N ASN A 149 24.45 -2.79 7.38
CA ASN A 149 23.30 -2.03 6.89
C ASN A 149 21.99 -2.23 7.68
N HIS A 150 22.04 -2.91 8.84
CA HIS A 150 20.85 -3.26 9.63
C HIS A 150 19.92 -2.08 9.86
N TRP A 151 20.45 -0.98 10.44
CA TRP A 151 19.64 0.19 10.77
C TRP A 151 19.09 0.90 9.55
N LYS A 152 19.83 0.91 8.44
CA LYS A 152 19.36 1.45 7.17
C LYS A 152 18.13 0.68 6.66
N TRP A 153 18.19 -0.65 6.70
CA TRP A 153 17.06 -1.50 6.30
C TRP A 153 15.90 -1.41 7.28
N TYR A 154 16.18 -1.33 8.58
CA TYR A 154 15.18 -1.13 9.62
C TYR A 154 14.40 0.18 9.39
N HIS A 155 15.09 1.31 9.20
CA HIS A 155 14.45 2.59 8.94
C HIS A 155 13.65 2.57 7.63
N PHE A 156 14.21 2.01 6.56
CA PHE A 156 13.48 1.88 5.30
C PHE A 156 12.21 1.04 5.46
N ALA A 157 12.31 -0.12 6.11
CA ALA A 157 11.18 -1.02 6.33
C ALA A 157 10.11 -0.41 7.22
N GLN A 158 10.52 0.32 8.25
CA GLN A 158 9.64 1.12 9.09
C GLN A 158 8.88 2.14 8.23
N GLU A 159 9.61 3.04 7.56
CA GLU A 159 9.02 4.13 6.78
C GLU A 159 8.08 3.64 5.68
N SER A 160 8.46 2.57 4.99
CA SER A 160 7.68 1.98 3.90
C SER A 160 6.60 1.00 4.34
N GLN A 161 6.46 0.73 5.64
CA GLN A 161 5.56 -0.29 6.19
C GLN A 161 5.69 -1.62 5.46
N LEU A 162 6.93 -2.07 5.28
CA LEU A 162 7.30 -3.19 4.42
C LEU A 162 6.98 -4.54 5.06
N ALA A 163 6.29 -5.38 4.28
CA ALA A 163 6.07 -6.78 4.59
C ALA A 163 6.61 -7.69 3.47
N LEU A 164 6.90 -8.94 3.83
CA LEU A 164 7.40 -9.97 2.95
C LEU A 164 6.42 -11.14 2.90
N ILE A 165 6.03 -11.52 1.70
CA ILE A 165 5.22 -12.71 1.42
C ILE A 165 6.13 -13.79 0.86
N TYR A 166 6.14 -14.98 1.48
CA TYR A 166 6.92 -16.11 0.98
C TYR A 166 6.32 -16.68 -0.30
N GLY A 167 7.16 -17.03 -1.26
CA GLY A 167 6.74 -17.78 -2.45
C GLY A 167 6.06 -16.90 -3.48
N GLY A 168 4.75 -16.75 -3.36
CA GLY A 168 3.91 -16.13 -4.36
C GLY A 168 2.70 -15.48 -3.73
N ILE A 169 2.16 -14.44 -4.39
CA ILE A 169 0.83 -13.93 -4.04
C ILE A 169 -0.19 -14.68 -4.90
N PRO A 170 -1.13 -15.42 -4.29
CA PRO A 170 -2.14 -16.16 -5.04
C PRO A 170 -3.05 -15.17 -5.79
N GLN A 171 -3.51 -15.55 -6.98
CA GLN A 171 -4.37 -14.68 -7.78
C GLN A 171 -5.67 -14.29 -7.03
N THR A 172 -6.22 -15.20 -6.23
CA THR A 172 -7.39 -14.94 -5.36
C THR A 172 -7.17 -13.81 -4.36
N ALA A 173 -5.94 -13.58 -3.91
CA ALA A 173 -5.63 -12.50 -2.97
C ALA A 173 -5.43 -11.15 -3.68
N VAL A 174 -5.18 -11.14 -4.99
CA VAL A 174 -5.03 -9.89 -5.73
C VAL A 174 -6.41 -9.38 -6.10
N LEU A 175 -6.85 -8.32 -5.44
CA LEU A 175 -8.13 -7.69 -5.75
C LEU A 175 -8.06 -7.09 -7.16
N THR A 176 -7.04 -6.28 -7.44
CA THR A 176 -6.88 -5.63 -8.75
C THR A 176 -5.47 -5.07 -8.93
N SER A 177 -5.07 -4.81 -10.18
CA SER A 177 -3.86 -4.10 -10.57
C SER A 177 -4.22 -2.90 -11.44
N ILE A 178 -3.73 -1.71 -11.09
CA ILE A 178 -4.20 -0.45 -11.67
C ILE A 178 -3.01 0.37 -12.20
N PRO A 179 -3.07 0.85 -13.45
CA PRO A 179 -2.07 1.77 -13.99
C PRO A 179 -1.95 3.04 -13.14
N LEU A 180 -0.71 3.44 -12.87
CA LEU A 180 -0.41 4.61 -12.05
C LEU A 180 -1.19 5.85 -12.47
N LEU A 181 -1.24 6.15 -13.77
CA LEU A 181 -1.89 7.35 -14.31
C LEU A 181 -3.39 7.45 -13.90
N ARG A 182 -4.11 6.32 -13.85
CA ARG A 182 -5.52 6.29 -13.42
C ARG A 182 -5.68 6.66 -11.94
N ILE A 183 -4.69 6.34 -11.12
CA ILE A 183 -4.68 6.68 -9.68
C ILE A 183 -4.39 8.18 -9.51
N LEU A 184 -3.46 8.74 -10.29
CA LEU A 184 -3.05 10.14 -10.16
C LEU A 184 -4.20 11.12 -10.40
N GLU A 185 -5.10 10.80 -11.33
CA GLU A 185 -6.30 11.60 -11.61
C GLU A 185 -7.30 11.66 -10.46
N LYS A 186 -7.21 10.73 -9.51
CA LYS A 186 -8.16 10.54 -8.42
C LYS A 186 -7.56 10.90 -7.06
N LEU A 187 -6.33 11.41 -7.03
CA LEU A 187 -5.69 11.83 -5.79
C LEU A 187 -6.42 13.05 -5.18
N PRO A 188 -6.51 13.12 -3.84
CA PRO A 188 -7.01 14.30 -3.14
C PRO A 188 -6.27 15.58 -3.51
N SER A 189 -6.93 16.72 -3.35
CA SER A 189 -6.39 17.99 -3.83
C SER A 189 -5.10 18.41 -3.12
N TYR A 190 -4.91 18.03 -1.85
CA TYR A 190 -3.67 18.29 -1.13
C TYR A 190 -2.44 17.57 -1.71
N CYS A 191 -2.64 16.46 -2.44
CA CYS A 191 -1.57 15.76 -3.18
C CYS A 191 -1.19 16.46 -4.50
N LEU A 192 -2.07 17.33 -4.98
CA LEU A 192 -1.94 18.00 -6.27
C LEU A 192 -1.43 19.42 -6.08
N ARG A 193 -0.61 19.88 -7.01
CA ARG A 193 -0.27 21.28 -7.17
C ARG A 193 -1.50 22.00 -7.71
N LEU A 194 -2.02 22.95 -6.93
CA LEU A 194 -3.03 23.89 -7.41
C LEU A 194 -2.44 24.66 -8.59
N PRO A 195 -3.05 24.61 -9.79
CA PRO A 195 -2.50 25.29 -10.96
C PRO A 195 -2.62 26.79 -10.72
N LEU A 196 -1.48 27.49 -10.64
CA LEU A 196 -1.50 28.95 -10.51
C LEU A 196 -1.65 29.63 -11.87
N VAL A 197 -1.17 29.07 -12.99
CA VAL A 197 -1.23 29.80 -14.28
C VAL A 197 -1.33 28.92 -15.55
N GLU A 198 -0.80 27.69 -15.61
CA GLU A 198 -0.77 26.91 -16.86
C GLU A 198 -1.08 25.42 -16.63
N LEU A 199 -1.93 24.83 -17.48
CA LEU A 199 -2.24 23.40 -17.46
C LEU A 199 -0.98 22.62 -17.88
N PRO A 200 -0.40 21.78 -17.00
CA PRO A 200 0.78 21.00 -17.36
C PRO A 200 0.44 20.02 -18.49
N GLN A 201 1.33 19.89 -19.47
CA GLN A 201 1.19 18.91 -20.55
C GLN A 201 1.27 17.46 -20.02
N ASN A 202 1.95 17.24 -18.89
CA ASN A 202 2.10 15.93 -18.27
C ASN A 202 1.34 15.86 -16.94
N GLN A 203 0.50 14.83 -16.77
CA GLN A 203 -0.27 14.61 -15.53
C GLN A 203 0.62 14.47 -14.29
N LEU A 204 1.85 13.99 -14.45
CA LEU A 204 2.81 13.82 -13.36
C LEU A 204 3.32 15.14 -12.79
N ASP A 205 3.39 16.19 -13.61
CA ASP A 205 3.83 17.50 -13.16
C ASP A 205 2.83 18.16 -12.20
N ARG A 206 1.60 17.63 -12.16
CA ARG A 206 0.55 18.03 -11.22
C ARG A 206 0.83 17.53 -9.80
N LEU A 207 1.73 16.57 -9.59
CA LEU A 207 2.02 16.08 -8.25
C LEU A 207 2.92 17.05 -7.47
N SER A 208 2.57 17.29 -6.22
CA SER A 208 3.47 17.92 -5.25
C SER A 208 4.23 16.79 -4.55
N PRO A 209 5.58 16.78 -4.45
CA PRO A 209 6.64 17.70 -4.90
C PRO A 209 7.28 17.32 -6.25
N SER A 210 8.06 18.25 -6.84
CA SER A 210 8.83 17.99 -8.07
C SER A 210 9.91 16.94 -7.81
N PHE A 211 9.72 15.74 -8.36
CA PHE A 211 10.70 14.65 -8.31
C PHE A 211 11.98 14.96 -9.10
N LEU A 212 11.99 16.04 -9.89
CA LEU A 212 13.09 16.42 -10.77
C LEU A 212 14.21 17.18 -10.04
N MET A 213 13.92 17.88 -8.94
CA MET A 213 14.87 18.84 -8.34
C MET A 213 15.62 18.29 -7.12
N GLN A 214 15.09 17.26 -6.45
CA GLN A 214 15.70 16.66 -5.26
C GLN A 214 15.18 15.23 -5.11
N LYS A 215 16.01 14.28 -4.65
CA LYS A 215 15.55 12.94 -4.24
C LYS A 215 14.71 13.11 -2.97
N PRO A 216 13.38 13.26 -3.04
CA PRO A 216 12.60 13.56 -1.85
C PRO A 216 12.56 12.28 -1.01
N SER A 217 12.87 12.33 0.28
CA SER A 217 12.60 11.19 1.14
C SER A 217 11.08 11.00 1.26
N PHE A 218 10.63 9.76 1.45
CA PHE A 218 9.21 9.49 1.67
C PHE A 218 8.66 10.24 2.88
N ARG A 219 9.48 10.38 3.94
CA ARG A 219 9.15 11.20 5.11
C ARG A 219 8.88 12.67 4.74
N ASN A 220 9.74 13.29 3.94
CA ASN A 220 9.55 14.68 3.51
C ASN A 220 8.28 14.83 2.66
N PHE A 221 8.02 13.85 1.79
CA PHE A 221 6.77 13.77 1.05
C PHE A 221 5.57 13.77 1.99
N CYS A 222 5.52 12.88 3.00
CA CYS A 222 4.42 12.79 3.96
C CYS A 222 4.19 14.11 4.72
N VAL A 223 5.27 14.72 5.23
CA VAL A 223 5.21 16.00 5.95
C VAL A 223 4.63 17.10 5.07
N ALA A 224 5.07 17.19 3.80
CA ALA A 224 4.57 18.18 2.86
C ALA A 224 3.06 17.99 2.58
N GLN A 225 2.60 16.74 2.38
CA GLN A 225 1.18 16.47 2.15
C GLN A 225 0.32 16.78 3.37
N SER A 226 0.77 16.41 4.58
CA SER A 226 0.05 16.73 5.82
C SER A 226 -0.04 18.22 6.06
N ALA A 227 1.04 18.96 5.80
CA ALA A 227 1.04 20.41 5.90
C ALA A 227 0.05 21.01 4.89
N ALA A 228 0.05 20.54 3.64
CA ALA A 228 -0.89 21.00 2.62
C ALA A 228 -2.34 20.73 3.01
N PHE A 229 -2.64 19.53 3.53
CA PHE A 229 -3.97 19.19 4.03
C PHE A 229 -4.37 20.07 5.22
N SER A 230 -3.48 20.26 6.21
CA SER A 230 -3.75 21.06 7.40
C SER A 230 -3.99 22.53 7.09
N CYS A 231 -3.31 23.06 6.08
CA CYS A 231 -3.50 24.43 5.60
C CYS A 231 -4.76 24.62 4.73
N ALA A 232 -5.41 23.53 4.30
CA ALA A 232 -6.60 23.62 3.48
C ALA A 232 -7.82 24.09 4.29
N SER A 233 -8.77 24.73 3.61
CA SER A 233 -10.04 25.14 4.24
C SER A 233 -10.79 23.94 4.82
N ALA A 234 -11.62 24.16 5.85
CA ALA A 234 -12.43 23.09 6.45
C ALA A 234 -13.30 22.38 5.40
N GLU A 235 -13.85 23.11 4.44
CA GLU A 235 -14.61 22.57 3.31
C GLU A 235 -13.75 21.66 2.42
N THR A 236 -12.55 22.11 2.06
CA THR A 236 -11.60 21.31 1.26
C THR A 236 -11.19 20.04 2.02
N ARG A 237 -10.84 20.16 3.30
CA ARG A 237 -10.50 18.99 4.14
C ARG A 237 -11.66 18.02 4.23
N PHE A 238 -12.88 18.51 4.44
CA PHE A 238 -14.08 17.66 4.48
C PHE A 238 -14.30 16.92 3.16
N ARG A 239 -14.26 17.63 2.02
CA ARG A 239 -14.38 17.03 0.69
C ARG A 239 -13.30 15.99 0.42
N ASP A 240 -12.05 16.34 0.74
CA ASP A 240 -10.88 15.50 0.51
C ASP A 240 -10.85 14.27 1.43
N SER A 241 -11.49 14.33 2.60
CA SER A 241 -11.61 13.21 3.57
C SER A 241 -12.89 12.39 3.41
N THR A 242 -13.75 12.72 2.43
CA THR A 242 -15.02 12.01 2.18
C THR A 242 -15.13 11.58 0.72
N SER A 243 -15.73 12.40 -0.14
CA SER A 243 -15.95 12.07 -1.56
C SER A 243 -14.65 11.73 -2.30
N ALA A 244 -13.55 12.46 -2.06
CA ALA A 244 -12.30 12.23 -2.77
C ALA A 244 -11.66 10.89 -2.38
N VAL A 245 -11.71 10.49 -1.11
CA VAL A 245 -11.16 9.20 -0.68
C VAL A 245 -11.96 8.02 -1.20
N VAL A 246 -13.30 8.15 -1.33
CA VAL A 246 -14.13 7.10 -1.92
C VAL A 246 -13.82 6.96 -3.41
N HIS A 247 -13.64 8.08 -4.13
CA HIS A 247 -13.21 8.01 -5.52
C HIS A 247 -11.80 7.42 -5.69
N LEU A 248 -10.86 7.73 -4.79
CA LEU A 248 -9.53 7.14 -4.81
C LEU A 248 -9.58 5.63 -4.50
N ALA A 249 -10.35 5.23 -3.48
CA ALA A 249 -10.56 3.82 -3.15
C ALA A 249 -11.22 3.07 -4.32
N LEU A 250 -12.20 3.67 -4.98
CA LEU A 250 -12.81 3.11 -6.19
C LEU A 250 -11.82 3.06 -7.35
N ALA A 251 -10.91 4.02 -7.49
CA ALA A 251 -9.83 3.93 -8.48
C ALA A 251 -8.91 2.74 -8.20
N PHE A 252 -8.63 2.47 -6.92
CA PHE A 252 -7.86 1.32 -6.48
C PHE A 252 -8.60 -0.02 -6.57
N LEU A 253 -9.93 -0.04 -6.53
CA LEU A 253 -10.72 -1.28 -6.46
C LEU A 253 -11.64 -1.49 -7.66
N GLY A 254 -11.70 -0.55 -8.60
CA GLY A 254 -12.81 -0.41 -9.55
C GLY A 254 -13.10 -1.68 -10.36
N VAL A 255 -12.07 -2.32 -10.91
CA VAL A 255 -12.23 -3.58 -11.68
C VAL A 255 -12.85 -4.67 -10.80
N TRP A 256 -12.30 -4.88 -9.60
CA TRP A 256 -12.79 -5.86 -8.63
C TRP A 256 -14.20 -5.53 -8.15
N PHE A 257 -14.46 -4.27 -7.83
CA PHE A 257 -15.75 -3.77 -7.34
C PHE A 257 -16.84 -4.00 -8.37
N HIS A 258 -16.61 -3.61 -9.63
CA HIS A 258 -17.53 -3.87 -10.72
C HIS A 258 -17.72 -5.36 -10.96
N TRP A 259 -16.67 -6.17 -10.88
CA TRP A 259 -16.79 -7.62 -11.03
C TRP A 259 -17.69 -8.21 -9.93
N MET A 260 -17.44 -7.88 -8.65
CA MET A 260 -18.26 -8.32 -7.52
C MET A 260 -19.73 -7.96 -7.66
N LEU A 261 -20.04 -6.73 -8.09
CA LEU A 261 -21.43 -6.30 -8.33
C LEU A 261 -22.11 -6.99 -9.51
N GLY A 262 -21.39 -7.76 -10.32
CA GLY A 262 -21.93 -8.51 -11.45
C GLY A 262 -22.06 -9.99 -11.19
N MET A 263 -21.52 -10.46 -10.07
CA MET A 263 -21.59 -11.84 -9.68
C MET A 263 -23.01 -12.13 -9.17
N HIS A 264 -23.76 -12.87 -9.99
CA HIS A 264 -24.99 -13.52 -9.56
C HIS A 264 -24.71 -15.03 -9.46
N PRO A 265 -24.50 -15.57 -8.24
CA PRO A 265 -24.33 -17.01 -8.08
C PRO A 265 -25.57 -17.75 -8.62
N PRO A 266 -25.41 -18.77 -9.46
CA PRO A 266 -26.53 -19.57 -9.90
C PRO A 266 -27.10 -20.36 -8.71
N GLY A 267 -28.34 -20.04 -8.32
CA GLY A 267 -29.10 -20.80 -7.31
C GLY A 267 -29.09 -20.22 -5.89
N ASP A 268 -28.42 -19.09 -5.65
CA ASP A 268 -28.47 -18.40 -4.36
C ASP A 268 -29.55 -17.32 -4.36
N ASN A 269 -30.35 -17.28 -3.30
CA ASN A 269 -31.51 -16.39 -3.19
C ASN A 269 -31.14 -14.95 -2.80
N ASP A 270 -29.88 -14.68 -2.43
CA ASP A 270 -29.48 -13.37 -1.92
C ASP A 270 -28.30 -12.75 -2.70
N PRO A 271 -28.58 -11.97 -3.76
CA PRO A 271 -27.55 -11.23 -4.49
C PRO A 271 -26.90 -10.12 -3.65
N SER A 272 -27.42 -9.79 -2.45
CA SER A 272 -26.84 -8.72 -1.62
C SER A 272 -25.45 -9.08 -1.11
N ILE A 273 -25.14 -10.36 -0.92
CA ILE A 273 -23.87 -10.80 -0.29
C ILE A 273 -22.63 -10.24 -1.02
N PHE A 274 -22.61 -10.31 -2.36
CA PHE A 274 -21.49 -9.80 -3.15
C PHE A 274 -21.45 -8.27 -3.17
N SER A 275 -22.62 -7.64 -3.18
CA SER A 275 -22.74 -6.18 -3.07
C SER A 275 -22.24 -5.67 -1.73
N ASP A 276 -22.66 -6.31 -0.64
CA ASP A 276 -22.28 -5.98 0.72
C ASP A 276 -20.78 -6.16 0.91
N ALA A 277 -20.19 -7.23 0.39
CA ALA A 277 -18.75 -7.44 0.39
C ALA A 277 -17.99 -6.35 -0.40
N ALA A 278 -18.51 -5.97 -1.58
CA ALA A 278 -17.92 -4.93 -2.41
C ALA A 278 -17.95 -3.55 -1.73
N VAL A 279 -19.11 -3.16 -1.19
CA VAL A 279 -19.30 -1.91 -0.43
C VAL A 279 -18.44 -1.90 0.83
N THR A 280 -18.36 -3.03 1.53
CA THR A 280 -17.54 -3.17 2.74
C THR A 280 -16.06 -2.92 2.42
N LYS A 281 -15.49 -3.60 1.43
CA LYS A 281 -14.08 -3.40 1.05
C LYS A 281 -13.80 -1.99 0.53
N LEU A 282 -14.72 -1.41 -0.26
CA LEU A 282 -14.60 -0.02 -0.73
C LEU A 282 -14.56 0.95 0.46
N THR A 283 -15.47 0.78 1.41
CA THR A 283 -15.57 1.60 2.62
C THR A 283 -14.34 1.46 3.50
N GLU A 284 -13.85 0.24 3.73
CA GLU A 284 -12.66 -0.03 4.54
C GLU A 284 -11.41 0.63 3.95
N LEU A 285 -11.20 0.54 2.63
CA LEU A 285 -10.08 1.21 1.98
C LEU A 285 -10.24 2.74 2.02
N ALA A 286 -11.45 3.26 1.75
CA ALA A 286 -11.71 4.71 1.80
C ALA A 286 -11.44 5.30 3.19
N ARG A 287 -11.78 4.58 4.26
CA ARG A 287 -11.46 4.95 5.64
C ARG A 287 -9.95 5.03 5.86
N ILE A 288 -9.19 4.01 5.46
CA ILE A 288 -7.72 4.02 5.58
C ILE A 288 -7.11 5.25 4.88
N ILE A 289 -7.64 5.59 3.70
CA ILE A 289 -7.20 6.77 2.95
C ILE A 289 -7.58 8.07 3.68
N ALA A 290 -8.82 8.19 4.20
CA ALA A 290 -9.31 9.39 4.90
C ALA A 290 -8.48 9.75 6.13
N LEU A 291 -7.99 8.72 6.83
CA LEU A 291 -7.25 8.87 8.07
C LEU A 291 -5.79 9.24 7.88
N TRP A 292 -5.24 8.98 6.70
CA TRP A 292 -3.83 9.17 6.41
C TRP A 292 -3.30 10.59 6.63
N PRO A 293 -3.92 11.67 6.10
CA PRO A 293 -3.38 13.03 6.24
C PRO A 293 -3.60 13.64 7.63
N ALA A 294 -4.48 13.05 8.45
CA ALA A 294 -4.98 13.63 9.69
C ALA A 294 -4.93 12.62 10.84
N ALA A 295 -3.79 11.95 11.04
CA ALA A 295 -3.61 10.95 12.08
C ALA A 295 -4.07 11.49 13.46
N GLY A 296 -5.23 11.01 13.93
CA GLY A 296 -5.84 11.39 15.22
C GLY A 296 -7.07 12.30 15.13
N GLU A 297 -7.37 12.92 13.98
CA GLU A 297 -8.59 13.71 13.77
C GLU A 297 -9.60 12.89 12.95
N THR A 298 -10.37 12.02 13.60
CA THR A 298 -11.41 11.27 12.89
C THR A 298 -12.76 11.80 13.31
N SER A 299 -13.49 12.40 12.38
CA SER A 299 -14.88 12.73 12.62
C SER A 299 -15.74 11.51 12.30
N LYS A 300 -16.55 11.04 13.26
CA LYS A 300 -17.61 10.03 12.99
C LYS A 300 -18.51 10.43 11.82
N MET A 301 -18.59 11.74 11.56
CA MET A 301 -19.28 12.29 10.40
C MET A 301 -18.65 11.82 9.08
N TRP A 302 -17.31 11.78 8.96
CA TRP A 302 -16.63 11.31 7.76
C TRP A 302 -16.94 9.84 7.50
N ASP A 303 -16.90 9.01 8.54
CA ASP A 303 -17.24 7.59 8.44
C ASP A 303 -18.63 7.36 7.88
N THR A 304 -19.62 8.10 8.39
CA THR A 304 -21.01 8.00 7.93
C THR A 304 -21.12 8.43 6.47
N VAL A 305 -20.50 9.55 6.11
CA VAL A 305 -20.55 10.06 4.72
C VAL A 305 -19.82 9.12 3.75
N ILE A 306 -18.70 8.51 4.16
CA ILE A 306 -17.99 7.51 3.34
C ILE A 306 -18.87 6.29 3.08
N GLU A 307 -19.53 5.76 4.11
CA GLU A 307 -20.44 4.61 3.98
C GLU A 307 -21.60 4.92 3.03
N GLU A 308 -22.25 6.08 3.19
CA GLU A 308 -23.36 6.51 2.33
C GLU A 308 -22.93 6.68 0.86
N ILE A 309 -21.77 7.31 0.61
CA ILE A 309 -21.27 7.47 -0.77
C ILE A 309 -20.93 6.11 -1.39
N ALA A 310 -20.30 5.20 -0.64
CA ALA A 310 -19.96 3.87 -1.13
C ALA A 310 -21.22 3.06 -1.48
N PHE A 311 -22.26 3.15 -0.65
CA PHE A 311 -23.56 2.53 -0.89
C PHE A 311 -24.24 3.09 -2.15
N LEU A 312 -24.34 4.42 -2.27
CA LEU A 312 -24.93 5.08 -3.45
C LEU A 312 -24.20 4.71 -4.75
N ILE A 313 -22.87 4.60 -4.71
CA ILE A 313 -22.09 4.15 -5.88
C ILE A 313 -22.46 2.71 -6.26
N ALA A 314 -22.63 1.82 -5.28
CA ALA A 314 -23.03 0.43 -5.57
C ALA A 314 -24.43 0.36 -6.19
N GLU A 315 -25.40 1.08 -5.64
CA GLU A 315 -26.76 1.16 -6.20
C GLU A 315 -26.76 1.71 -7.64
N GLU A 316 -25.99 2.77 -7.88
CA GLU A 316 -25.87 3.40 -9.19
C GLU A 316 -25.29 2.42 -10.22
N VAL A 317 -24.20 1.71 -9.87
CA VAL A 317 -23.56 0.72 -10.75
C VAL A 317 -24.49 -0.46 -11.04
N GLN A 318 -25.24 -0.92 -10.05
CA GLN A 318 -26.23 -2.00 -10.25
C GLN A 318 -27.37 -1.55 -11.16
N THR A 319 -27.87 -0.32 -10.97
CA THR A 319 -28.95 0.24 -11.78
C THR A 319 -28.54 0.33 -13.25
N HIS A 320 -27.31 0.77 -13.53
CA HIS A 320 -26.77 0.86 -14.89
C HIS A 320 -26.56 -0.50 -15.58
N ARG A 321 -26.51 -1.59 -14.81
CA ARG A 321 -26.36 -2.95 -15.36
C ARG A 321 -27.68 -3.63 -15.69
N ARG A 322 -28.80 -3.12 -15.18
CA ARG A 322 -30.10 -3.69 -15.51
C ARG A 322 -30.38 -3.39 -16.99
N PRO A 323 -30.63 -4.40 -17.83
CA PRO A 323 -30.91 -4.18 -19.24
C PRO A 323 -32.18 -3.33 -19.35
N PRO A 324 -32.19 -2.27 -20.18
CA PRO A 324 -33.37 -1.45 -20.40
C PRO A 324 -34.48 -2.32 -21.01
N GLY A 325 -35.44 -2.74 -20.18
CA GLY A 325 -36.56 -3.60 -20.59
C GLY A 325 -36.98 -4.70 -19.60
N ALA A 326 -36.16 -5.01 -18.59
CA ALA A 326 -36.52 -6.04 -17.60
C ALA A 326 -37.73 -5.66 -16.71
N GLU A 327 -38.01 -4.36 -16.53
CA GLU A 327 -39.13 -3.90 -15.69
C GLU A 327 -40.51 -3.97 -16.39
N VAL A 328 -40.56 -3.96 -17.73
CA VAL A 328 -41.83 -3.93 -18.49
C VAL A 328 -42.53 -5.30 -18.50
N ILE A 329 -41.78 -6.39 -18.35
CA ILE A 329 -42.33 -7.76 -18.44
C ILE A 329 -43.00 -8.19 -17.12
N SER A 330 -42.54 -7.68 -15.98
CA SER A 330 -43.08 -8.06 -14.65
C SER A 330 -44.40 -7.36 -14.31
N GLN A 331 -44.73 -6.22 -14.94
CA GLN A 331 -46.03 -5.54 -14.74
C GLN A 331 -47.13 -6.03 -15.70
N SER A 332 -46.76 -6.68 -16.80
CA SER A 332 -47.72 -7.10 -17.84
C SER A 332 -48.31 -8.51 -17.64
N SER A 333 -47.86 -9.25 -16.62
CA SER A 333 -48.25 -10.65 -16.40
C SER A 333 -49.51 -10.86 -15.53
N THR A 334 -50.23 -9.79 -15.16
CA THR A 334 -51.42 -9.86 -14.29
C THR A 334 -52.78 -9.69 -14.99
N SER A 335 -52.83 -9.61 -16.33
CA SER A 335 -54.14 -9.65 -17.00
C SER A 335 -54.09 -10.25 -18.39
N ILE A 336 -55.07 -11.12 -18.65
CA ILE A 336 -55.65 -11.50 -19.96
C ILE A 336 -55.28 -12.92 -20.41
N LEU A 337 -56.11 -13.85 -19.90
CA LEU A 337 -56.79 -14.90 -20.66
C LEU A 337 -57.34 -14.33 -21.99
N ASP A 338 -57.24 -15.11 -23.06
CA ASP A 338 -57.96 -15.00 -24.34
C ASP A 338 -57.59 -13.85 -25.30
N SER A 339 -56.78 -14.15 -26.33
CA SER A 339 -57.25 -14.16 -27.74
C SER A 339 -56.11 -14.26 -28.79
N PRO A 340 -56.43 -14.69 -30.03
CA PRO A 340 -55.50 -15.40 -30.91
C PRO A 340 -54.86 -14.53 -32.01
N GLU A 341 -53.76 -15.10 -32.54
CA GLU A 341 -53.18 -15.04 -33.89
C GLU A 341 -53.52 -13.88 -34.85
N ILE A 342 -52.48 -13.24 -35.42
CA ILE A 342 -52.28 -12.96 -36.87
C ILE A 342 -50.95 -12.19 -37.10
N PRO A 343 -50.32 -12.26 -38.30
CA PRO A 343 -48.88 -12.49 -38.44
C PRO A 343 -48.03 -11.33 -39.00
N ASN A 344 -46.72 -11.49 -38.78
CA ASN A 344 -45.55 -11.08 -39.58
C ASN A 344 -45.68 -9.95 -40.61
N SER A 345 -44.94 -8.87 -40.34
CA SER A 345 -44.23 -8.11 -41.38
C SER A 345 -42.99 -7.43 -40.78
N ASP A 346 -41.81 -7.83 -41.29
CA ASP A 346 -40.52 -7.16 -41.11
C ASP A 346 -40.57 -5.69 -41.58
N PRO A 347 -39.73 -4.82 -41.00
CA PRO A 347 -38.72 -4.24 -41.89
C PRO A 347 -37.31 -4.12 -41.29
N GLN A 348 -36.36 -4.31 -42.20
CA GLN A 348 -34.95 -3.98 -42.10
C GLN A 348 -34.72 -2.51 -41.72
N GLY A 349 -33.74 -2.26 -40.84
CA GLY A 349 -33.32 -0.91 -40.48
C GLY A 349 -31.92 -0.87 -39.88
N GLU A 350 -30.95 -0.55 -40.75
CA GLU A 350 -29.77 0.29 -40.51
C GLU A 350 -28.85 -0.02 -39.32
N CYS A 351 -27.73 -0.71 -39.63
CA CYS A 351 -26.53 -0.73 -38.81
C CYS A 351 -25.87 0.65 -38.78
N SER A 352 -26.13 1.43 -37.74
CA SER A 352 -25.26 2.53 -37.34
C SER A 352 -24.07 1.95 -36.58
N GLY A 353 -22.86 2.27 -37.06
CA GLY A 353 -21.60 1.80 -36.47
C GLY A 353 -21.32 2.49 -35.15
N ASP A 354 -21.77 1.88 -34.05
CA ASP A 354 -21.33 2.24 -32.72
C ASP A 354 -19.92 1.71 -32.47
N ILE A 355 -19.05 2.60 -32.00
CA ILE A 355 -17.73 2.27 -31.49
C ILE A 355 -17.93 1.41 -30.24
N VAL A 356 -17.81 0.10 -30.42
CA VAL A 356 -17.79 -0.87 -29.33
C VAL A 356 -16.57 -0.54 -28.45
N PRO A 357 -16.74 -0.26 -27.15
CA PRO A 357 -15.62 -0.15 -26.23
C PRO A 357 -14.82 -1.44 -26.33
N ILE A 358 -13.49 -1.36 -26.44
CA ILE A 358 -12.63 -2.53 -26.30
C ILE A 358 -12.74 -2.97 -24.84
N TRP A 359 -13.76 -3.76 -24.54
CA TRP A 359 -13.83 -4.57 -23.34
C TRP A 359 -12.62 -5.50 -23.43
N LEU A 360 -11.60 -5.27 -22.60
CA LEU A 360 -10.71 -6.34 -22.21
C LEU A 360 -11.60 -7.47 -21.73
N ASP A 361 -11.57 -8.62 -22.42
CA ASP A 361 -12.40 -9.78 -22.06
C ASP A 361 -12.16 -10.09 -20.57
N PRO A 362 -13.15 -9.88 -19.69
CA PRO A 362 -13.01 -10.11 -18.25
C PRO A 362 -12.57 -11.54 -17.95
N ARG A 363 -12.76 -12.47 -18.89
CA ARG A 363 -12.36 -13.88 -18.80
C ARG A 363 -10.85 -14.08 -18.70
N ASN A 364 -10.04 -13.15 -19.20
CA ASN A 364 -8.57 -13.28 -19.16
C ASN A 364 -7.95 -12.83 -17.83
N PHE A 365 -8.75 -12.21 -16.94
CA PHE A 365 -8.31 -11.71 -15.64
C PHE A 365 -9.29 -12.05 -14.52
N LEU A 366 -10.10 -13.12 -14.67
CA LEU A 366 -11.02 -13.54 -13.60
C LEU A 366 -10.21 -13.83 -12.34
N PRO A 367 -10.35 -13.05 -11.25
CA PRO A 367 -9.96 -13.55 -9.95
C PRO A 367 -10.83 -14.79 -9.68
N THR A 368 -10.21 -15.86 -9.22
CA THR A 368 -10.94 -17.03 -8.73
C THR A 368 -11.90 -16.55 -7.63
N PRO A 369 -13.17 -17.01 -7.61
CA PRO A 369 -14.14 -16.57 -6.61
C PRO A 369 -13.56 -16.76 -5.20
N PRO A 370 -13.88 -15.89 -4.23
CA PRO A 370 -13.38 -16.01 -2.87
C PRO A 370 -13.70 -17.41 -2.32
N PRO A 371 -12.80 -18.02 -1.52
CA PRO A 371 -13.06 -19.34 -0.96
C PRO A 371 -14.34 -19.31 -0.12
N THR A 372 -15.26 -20.23 -0.40
CA THR A 372 -16.47 -20.45 0.40
C THR A 372 -16.07 -20.65 1.87
N PRO A 373 -16.70 -19.97 2.84
CA PRO A 373 -16.39 -20.18 4.25
C PRO A 373 -16.59 -21.67 4.62
N PRO A 374 -15.71 -22.26 5.45
CA PRO A 374 -15.85 -23.65 5.86
C PRO A 374 -17.21 -23.87 6.56
N PRO A 375 -17.86 -25.03 6.37
CA PRO A 375 -19.15 -25.31 6.99
C PRO A 375 -19.05 -25.14 8.50
N THR A 376 -19.90 -24.29 9.06
CA THR A 376 -19.99 -24.03 10.49
C THR A 376 -20.40 -25.32 11.18
N LEU A 377 -19.43 -26.00 11.82
CA LEU A 377 -19.72 -27.14 12.67
C LEU A 377 -20.57 -26.66 13.85
N GLY A 378 -21.79 -27.19 13.93
CA GLY A 378 -22.76 -26.88 14.98
C GLY A 378 -22.27 -27.19 16.40
N PRO A 379 -23.06 -26.82 17.42
CA PRO A 379 -22.62 -26.79 18.80
C PRO A 379 -22.31 -28.21 19.30
N ARG A 380 -21.05 -28.45 19.67
CA ARG A 380 -20.67 -29.66 20.42
C ARG A 380 -21.25 -29.56 21.83
N HIS A 381 -22.18 -30.46 22.13
CA HIS A 381 -22.65 -30.73 23.48
C HIS A 381 -21.47 -31.08 24.40
N SER A 382 -21.37 -30.34 25.50
CA SER A 382 -20.51 -30.64 26.63
C SER A 382 -20.97 -31.91 27.34
N LEU A 383 -20.14 -32.95 27.31
CA LEU A 383 -20.23 -34.08 28.23
C LEU A 383 -19.08 -34.00 29.23
N SER A 384 -19.48 -33.90 30.49
CA SER A 384 -18.66 -33.93 31.69
C SER A 384 -18.34 -35.35 32.13
N ALA A 385 -17.15 -35.46 32.75
CA ALA A 385 -16.76 -36.42 33.79
C ALA A 385 -16.45 -37.87 33.37
N ASN A 386 -15.21 -38.33 33.61
CA ASN A 386 -14.87 -38.98 34.88
C ASN A 386 -13.36 -39.25 35.00
N THR A 387 -12.91 -39.06 36.23
CA THR A 387 -11.63 -39.48 36.80
C THR A 387 -11.68 -41.00 37.02
N GLU A 388 -10.69 -41.73 36.52
CA GLU A 388 -10.32 -43.04 37.05
C GLU A 388 -8.81 -43.21 36.88
N GLU A 389 -8.15 -43.43 38.02
CA GLU A 389 -6.77 -43.86 38.17
C GLU A 389 -6.67 -45.30 37.66
N ASP A 390 -5.63 -45.64 36.89
CA ASP A 390 -5.11 -47.00 36.91
C ASP A 390 -3.68 -47.12 36.39
N GLU A 391 -3.04 -48.17 36.85
CA GLU A 391 -1.62 -48.40 37.09
C GLU A 391 -0.69 -48.56 35.87
N VAL A 392 0.60 -48.44 36.19
CA VAL A 392 1.82 -48.62 35.38
C VAL A 392 2.02 -50.09 34.97
N PRO A 393 2.66 -50.40 33.81
CA PRO A 393 4.06 -50.87 33.83
C PRO A 393 4.89 -50.25 32.68
N GLU A 394 5.96 -49.52 32.96
CA GLU A 394 7.35 -50.00 33.09
C GLU A 394 7.78 -50.98 31.98
N CYS A 395 8.44 -50.47 30.93
CA CYS A 395 9.28 -51.27 30.07
C CYS A 395 10.57 -50.50 29.72
N ALA A 396 11.66 -50.99 30.28
CA ALA A 396 13.02 -50.49 30.14
C ALA A 396 13.63 -50.83 28.76
N LEU A 397 14.38 -49.89 28.18
CA LEU A 397 15.47 -50.20 27.24
C LEU A 397 16.75 -49.48 27.67
N ARG A 398 17.74 -50.29 27.99
CA ARG A 398 19.11 -49.95 28.39
C ARG A 398 19.98 -49.60 27.16
N LEU A 399 20.71 -48.47 27.26
CA LEU A 399 22.18 -48.28 27.17
C LEU A 399 22.99 -48.86 25.98
N PRO A 400 24.05 -48.17 25.51
CA PRO A 400 25.32 -48.24 26.23
C PRO A 400 26.11 -46.93 26.40
N ASP A 401 26.90 -46.96 27.49
CA ASP A 401 27.86 -46.00 28.03
C ASP A 401 29.06 -45.74 27.11
N LEU A 402 29.70 -44.57 27.29
CA LEU A 402 31.14 -44.30 27.08
C LEU A 402 31.53 -43.02 27.88
N PRO A 403 32.80 -42.81 28.23
CA PRO A 403 33.23 -42.81 29.62
C PRO A 403 33.69 -41.44 30.14
N SER A 404 33.61 -41.35 31.47
CA SER A 404 34.16 -40.33 32.35
C SER A 404 35.70 -40.24 32.33
N SER A 405 36.23 -39.02 32.50
CA SER A 405 37.54 -38.77 33.12
C SER A 405 37.59 -37.32 33.68
N PRO A 406 38.37 -37.04 34.76
CA PRO A 406 38.04 -36.04 35.79
C PRO A 406 39.03 -34.87 35.89
N HIS A 407 38.91 -34.11 37.00
CA HIS A 407 39.76 -33.02 37.53
C HIS A 407 39.53 -31.61 36.93
N ASP A 408 39.49 -30.51 37.67
CA ASP A 408 39.84 -30.23 39.06
C ASP A 408 39.15 -28.94 39.55
N GLU A 409 39.02 -28.83 40.87
CA GLU A 409 38.63 -27.65 41.64
C GLU A 409 39.64 -26.49 41.50
N ASN A 410 39.15 -25.24 41.58
CA ASN A 410 39.68 -24.21 42.50
C ASN A 410 38.94 -22.86 42.34
N ASP A 411 38.31 -22.45 43.45
CA ASP A 411 38.36 -21.16 44.14
C ASP A 411 38.61 -19.87 43.32
N ASP A 412 37.66 -18.94 43.29
CA ASP A 412 37.39 -17.87 44.27
C ASP A 412 38.34 -16.65 44.13
N VAL A 413 37.87 -15.49 44.61
CA VAL A 413 38.46 -14.13 44.61
C VAL A 413 37.90 -13.19 43.54
N GLY A 414 36.76 -12.56 43.89
CA GLY A 414 36.78 -11.21 44.48
C GLY A 414 37.22 -9.99 43.63
N MET A 415 36.36 -8.96 43.72
CA MET A 415 36.61 -7.51 43.57
C MET A 415 36.31 -6.83 42.21
N ARG A 416 35.21 -6.07 42.21
CA ARG A 416 35.00 -4.81 41.45
C ARG A 416 35.87 -3.68 42.05
N PRO A 417 35.72 -2.42 41.61
CA PRO A 417 36.09 -1.80 40.33
C PRO A 417 37.04 -0.60 40.59
N LEU A 418 37.54 0.09 39.56
CA LEU A 418 37.63 1.57 39.54
C LEU A 418 38.21 2.09 38.22
N ALA A 419 37.72 3.28 37.87
CA ALA A 419 38.08 4.11 36.74
C ALA A 419 39.51 4.66 36.84
N SER A 420 40.12 4.99 35.70
CA SER A 420 40.48 6.39 35.40
C SER A 420 41.14 6.55 34.03
N SER A 421 40.83 7.71 33.45
CA SER A 421 41.40 8.37 32.28
C SER A 421 42.92 8.37 32.22
N HIS A 422 43.50 8.42 31.01
CA HIS A 422 44.51 9.44 30.69
C HIS A 422 44.68 9.64 29.17
N VAL A 423 44.76 10.92 28.83
CA VAL A 423 45.10 11.59 27.58
C VAL A 423 46.61 11.52 27.31
N LEU A 424 47.02 11.51 26.02
CA LEU A 424 48.20 12.14 25.36
C LEU A 424 48.41 11.41 24.01
N GLU A 425 48.11 11.97 22.85
CA GLU A 425 48.84 13.02 22.09
C GLU A 425 50.30 12.67 21.77
N ALA A 426 50.56 12.24 20.53
CA ALA A 426 51.70 12.63 19.68
C ALA A 426 51.73 11.84 18.35
N THR A 427 51.54 12.56 17.23
CA THR A 427 51.93 12.20 15.85
C THR A 427 53.41 12.58 15.61
N PRO A 428 54.01 12.43 14.41
CA PRO A 428 54.14 11.29 13.48
C PRO A 428 55.64 10.94 13.23
N ALA A 429 55.94 9.78 12.62
CA ALA A 429 57.16 9.63 11.82
C ALA A 429 57.02 8.58 10.71
N HIS A 430 57.25 9.07 9.49
CA HIS A 430 57.62 8.33 8.28
C HIS A 430 58.61 7.20 8.55
N VAL A 431 58.34 5.98 8.05
CA VAL A 431 59.30 5.12 7.31
C VAL A 431 58.53 4.12 6.41
N SER A 432 58.73 4.21 5.11
CA SER A 432 58.74 3.12 4.12
C SER A 432 60.13 3.17 3.48
N PRO A 433 60.75 2.09 2.94
CA PRO A 433 60.10 1.02 2.16
C PRO A 433 60.67 -0.40 2.39
N SER A 434 59.97 -1.44 1.93
CA SER A 434 60.65 -2.63 1.41
C SER A 434 59.70 -3.47 0.55
N SER A 435 60.15 -3.72 -0.66
CA SER A 435 59.53 -4.52 -1.71
C SER A 435 59.45 -5.99 -1.31
N ALA A 436 58.27 -6.59 -1.46
CA ALA A 436 58.10 -8.05 -1.44
C ALA A 436 57.45 -8.47 -2.77
N GLU A 437 58.29 -9.17 -3.54
CA GLU A 437 58.07 -9.77 -4.83
C GLU A 437 57.21 -11.04 -4.65
N PHE A 438 56.05 -11.12 -5.31
CA PHE A 438 55.21 -12.32 -5.35
C PHE A 438 55.14 -12.88 -6.78
N PRO A 439 55.29 -14.20 -6.97
CA PRO A 439 55.37 -14.81 -8.29
C PRO A 439 53.99 -14.97 -8.95
N ARG A 440 53.96 -14.69 -10.26
CA ARG A 440 52.88 -15.04 -11.21
C ARG A 440 52.65 -16.56 -11.26
N PRO A 441 51.39 -17.02 -11.30
CA PRO A 441 51.07 -18.37 -11.76
C PRO A 441 50.89 -18.39 -13.29
N THR A 442 51.48 -19.42 -13.87
CA THR A 442 51.52 -19.80 -15.28
C THR A 442 50.15 -20.21 -15.81
N VAL A 443 49.85 -19.77 -17.03
CA VAL A 443 48.70 -20.16 -17.86
C VAL A 443 48.95 -21.53 -18.50
N PRO A 444 47.96 -22.45 -18.53
CA PRO A 444 47.87 -23.45 -19.58
C PRO A 444 46.85 -23.01 -20.64
N SER A 445 47.35 -22.94 -21.88
CA SER A 445 46.61 -22.78 -23.12
C SER A 445 45.72 -23.98 -23.39
N HIS A 446 44.44 -23.75 -23.67
CA HIS A 446 43.60 -24.69 -24.40
C HIS A 446 42.79 -23.93 -25.44
N ASP A 447 43.07 -24.25 -26.70
CA ASP A 447 42.34 -23.82 -27.88
C ASP A 447 40.91 -24.38 -27.85
N SER A 448 39.93 -23.55 -28.19
CA SER A 448 38.69 -23.95 -28.86
C SER A 448 37.98 -22.72 -29.43
N GLU A 449 37.93 -22.68 -30.76
CA GLU A 449 37.06 -21.85 -31.59
C GLU A 449 35.59 -21.96 -31.18
N ALA A 450 34.93 -20.82 -30.99
CA ALA A 450 33.50 -20.67 -31.24
C ALA A 450 33.18 -19.19 -31.50
N THR A 451 33.05 -18.88 -32.78
CA THR A 451 32.61 -17.62 -33.37
C THR A 451 31.17 -17.29 -32.96
N LEU A 452 30.95 -16.22 -32.18
CA LEU A 452 29.66 -15.53 -32.12
C LEU A 452 29.88 -14.01 -31.96
N ALA A 453 29.26 -13.27 -32.89
CA ALA A 453 29.42 -11.85 -33.11
C ALA A 453 28.81 -10.99 -31.98
N HIS A 454 29.61 -10.09 -31.42
CA HIS A 454 29.15 -8.97 -30.60
C HIS A 454 28.96 -7.73 -31.49
N THR A 455 27.73 -7.22 -31.53
CA THR A 455 27.41 -5.90 -32.10
C THR A 455 27.44 -4.86 -30.96
N SER A 456 28.44 -3.98 -30.97
CA SER A 456 28.52 -2.80 -30.10
C SER A 456 27.59 -1.70 -30.60
N PRO A 457 26.85 -0.98 -29.73
CA PRO A 457 26.17 0.24 -30.13
C PRO A 457 27.11 1.45 -30.03
N ALA A 458 26.98 2.31 -31.03
CA ALA A 458 27.78 3.49 -31.29
C ALA A 458 27.66 4.57 -30.19
N LEU A 459 28.81 5.15 -29.88
CA LEU A 459 29.00 6.38 -29.11
C LEU A 459 28.45 7.56 -29.94
N VAL A 460 27.40 8.22 -29.45
CA VAL A 460 26.90 9.47 -30.03
C VAL A 460 27.62 10.64 -29.33
N GLU A 461 28.49 11.31 -30.08
CA GLU A 461 29.12 12.58 -29.71
C GLU A 461 28.07 13.69 -29.60
N LEU A 462 28.04 14.40 -28.46
CA LEU A 462 27.37 15.68 -28.31
C LEU A 462 28.36 16.81 -28.57
N PRO A 463 27.98 17.88 -29.30
CA PRO A 463 28.85 19.03 -29.50
C PRO A 463 28.85 19.97 -28.28
N SER A 464 30.06 20.30 -27.82
CA SER A 464 30.35 21.41 -26.91
C SER A 464 30.08 22.76 -27.60
N ALA A 465 29.29 23.62 -26.96
CA ALA A 465 29.18 25.03 -27.32
C ALA A 465 29.92 25.86 -26.26
N THR A 466 30.93 26.58 -26.74
CA THR A 466 31.77 27.51 -25.98
C THR A 466 31.19 28.92 -26.05
N ASP A 467 31.23 29.58 -24.91
CA ASP A 467 31.23 31.02 -24.60
C ASP A 467 30.99 32.06 -25.72
N GLU A 468 30.10 33.01 -25.43
CA GLU A 468 30.41 34.41 -25.67
C GLU A 468 29.90 35.30 -24.53
N ALA A 469 30.81 36.15 -24.05
CA ALA A 469 30.66 37.08 -22.96
C ALA A 469 30.02 38.39 -23.43
N SER A 470 29.28 39.08 -22.56
CA SER A 470 29.32 40.56 -22.52
C SER A 470 28.97 41.11 -21.14
N ARG A 471 29.86 42.01 -20.71
CA ARG A 471 29.89 42.82 -19.49
C ARG A 471 28.94 44.02 -19.60
N THR A 472 28.48 44.52 -18.44
CA THR A 472 28.54 45.91 -17.91
C THR A 472 27.66 45.93 -16.64
N ALA A 473 28.20 46.06 -15.43
CA ALA A 473 28.72 47.27 -14.76
C ALA A 473 27.63 48.09 -14.04
N ASP A 474 27.99 48.51 -12.82
CA ASP A 474 27.41 49.56 -11.94
C ASP A 474 26.14 49.20 -11.14
N GLU A 475 25.94 49.57 -9.87
CA GLU A 475 26.68 50.39 -8.90
C GLU A 475 26.05 50.20 -7.49
N ASN A 476 26.88 50.39 -6.45
CA ASN A 476 26.59 50.86 -5.09
C ASN A 476 25.15 50.93 -4.51
N SER A 477 24.99 50.43 -3.27
CA SER A 477 24.70 51.31 -2.10
C SER A 477 24.80 50.57 -0.76
N GLU A 478 25.65 51.11 0.12
CA GLU A 478 25.63 50.91 1.56
C GLU A 478 24.34 51.51 2.16
N GLN A 479 23.74 50.85 3.16
CA GLN A 479 23.30 51.55 4.37
C GLN A 479 22.99 50.60 5.54
N THR A 480 23.76 50.81 6.59
CA THR A 480 23.50 50.54 8.02
C THR A 480 22.09 50.96 8.45
N VAL A 481 21.49 50.27 9.44
CA VAL A 481 20.73 50.88 10.56
C VAL A 481 20.24 49.82 11.58
N VAL A 482 20.77 49.98 12.80
CA VAL A 482 20.14 49.93 14.14
C VAL A 482 19.37 48.67 14.61
N GLN A 483 20.05 48.02 15.54
CA GLN A 483 19.59 47.08 16.55
C GLN A 483 18.65 47.75 17.57
N ASN A 484 17.42 47.24 17.74
CA ASN A 484 16.55 47.61 18.88
C ASN A 484 15.90 46.37 19.50
N LYS A 485 16.12 46.23 20.81
CA LYS A 485 15.65 45.17 21.70
C LYS A 485 14.30 45.59 22.31
N PRO A 486 13.21 44.81 22.19
CA PRO A 486 11.98 45.09 22.91
C PRO A 486 11.98 44.45 24.30
N SER A 487 11.55 45.25 25.28
CA SER A 487 11.30 44.89 26.67
C SER A 487 9.97 44.14 26.84
N VAL A 488 9.98 43.22 27.80
CA VAL A 488 8.86 42.36 28.22
C VAL A 488 7.88 43.15 29.10
N PRO A 489 6.56 43.16 28.80
CA PRO A 489 5.56 43.65 29.75
C PRO A 489 4.96 42.50 30.58
N VAL A 490 4.78 42.81 31.86
CA VAL A 490 4.21 41.99 32.93
C VAL A 490 2.73 41.69 32.67
N SER A 491 2.34 40.42 32.83
CA SER A 491 0.97 39.93 32.63
C SER A 491 0.14 39.98 33.93
N PRO A 492 -1.09 40.53 33.93
CA PRO A 492 -2.00 40.48 35.08
C PRO A 492 -2.92 39.25 35.06
N ARG A 493 -3.18 38.73 36.26
CA ARG A 493 -4.01 37.55 36.60
C ARG A 493 -5.39 37.55 35.91
N THR A 494 -5.67 36.47 35.19
CA THR A 494 -6.96 36.17 34.54
C THR A 494 -7.96 35.60 35.55
N ARG A 495 -9.13 36.25 35.66
CA ARG A 495 -10.31 35.70 36.34
C ARG A 495 -11.03 34.72 35.41
N VAL A 496 -11.50 33.60 35.95
CA VAL A 496 -12.27 32.56 35.26
C VAL A 496 -13.64 33.12 34.80
N PRO A 497 -14.00 33.07 33.50
CA PRO A 497 -15.32 33.48 33.02
C PRO A 497 -16.35 32.37 33.25
N ARG A 498 -17.57 32.74 33.66
CA ARG A 498 -18.73 31.85 33.68
C ARG A 498 -19.19 31.54 32.25
N PRO A 499 -19.72 30.34 31.97
CA PRO A 499 -20.17 29.96 30.63
C PRO A 499 -21.38 30.82 30.21
N PRO A 500 -21.37 31.39 28.99
CA PRO A 500 -22.49 32.14 28.47
C PRO A 500 -23.66 31.19 28.16
N LEU A 501 -24.87 31.62 28.52
CA LEU A 501 -26.11 30.93 28.14
C LEU A 501 -26.21 30.91 26.61
N HIS A 502 -26.48 29.72 26.05
CA HIS A 502 -26.62 29.52 24.61
C HIS A 502 -27.66 30.49 24.04
N SER A 503 -27.20 31.36 23.13
CA SER A 503 -28.03 32.32 22.45
C SER A 503 -28.91 31.58 21.43
N MET A 504 -30.19 31.94 21.35
CA MET A 504 -31.11 31.39 20.34
C MET A 504 -30.62 31.61 18.90
N SER A 505 -29.74 32.60 18.68
CA SER A 505 -29.04 32.80 17.41
C SER A 505 -28.20 31.60 16.99
N ASP A 506 -27.58 30.89 17.93
CA ASP A 506 -26.66 29.79 17.62
C ASP A 506 -27.44 28.54 17.21
N THR A 507 -28.62 28.34 17.83
CA THR A 507 -29.54 27.26 17.45
C THR A 507 -30.17 27.52 16.09
N ALA A 508 -30.59 28.77 15.82
CA ALA A 508 -31.11 29.14 14.51
C ALA A 508 -30.03 29.00 13.42
N SER A 509 -28.78 29.39 13.71
CA SER A 509 -27.64 29.25 12.81
C SER A 509 -27.36 27.78 12.46
N CYS A 510 -27.39 26.88 13.44
CA CYS A 510 -27.25 25.43 13.18
C CYS A 510 -28.37 24.86 12.31
N LEU A 511 -29.63 25.26 12.54
CA LEU A 511 -30.75 24.76 11.74
C LEU A 511 -30.72 25.28 10.30
N LEU A 512 -30.40 26.57 10.11
CA LEU A 512 -30.29 27.16 8.79
C LEU A 512 -29.12 26.54 8.01
N THR A 513 -27.95 26.40 8.64
CA THR A 513 -26.79 25.78 7.99
C THR A 513 -27.04 24.31 7.64
N GLY A 514 -27.69 23.54 8.51
CA GLY A 514 -28.10 22.16 8.22
C GLY A 514 -29.09 22.06 7.06
N PHE A 515 -30.11 22.93 7.02
CA PHE A 515 -31.09 22.96 5.93
C PHE A 515 -30.46 23.33 4.59
N PHE A 516 -29.64 24.38 4.55
CA PHE A 516 -28.96 24.80 3.32
C PHE A 516 -27.95 23.76 2.82
N PHE A 517 -27.22 23.11 3.74
CA PHE A 517 -26.29 22.06 3.36
C PHE A 517 -27.01 20.84 2.79
N GLY A 518 -28.12 20.41 3.41
CA GLY A 518 -28.96 19.32 2.89
C GLY A 518 -29.57 19.66 1.53
N ALA A 519 -30.11 20.88 1.36
CA ALA A 519 -30.66 21.34 0.09
C ALA A 519 -29.59 21.43 -1.01
N LEU A 520 -28.37 21.87 -0.68
CA LEU A 520 -27.25 21.94 -1.62
C LEU A 520 -26.81 20.54 -2.07
N ILE A 521 -26.76 19.56 -1.16
CA ILE A 521 -26.48 18.15 -1.51
C ILE A 521 -27.53 17.63 -2.49
N ILE A 522 -28.81 17.80 -2.17
CA ILE A 522 -29.92 17.37 -3.06
C ILE A 522 -29.82 18.07 -4.41
N LEU A 523 -29.49 19.36 -4.44
CA LEU A 523 -29.37 20.14 -5.67
C LEU A 523 -28.15 19.71 -6.50
N VAL A 524 -27.00 19.40 -5.88
CA VAL A 524 -25.82 18.86 -6.57
C VAL A 524 -26.09 17.46 -7.12
N LEU A 525 -26.78 16.60 -6.36
CA LEU A 525 -27.16 15.27 -6.81
C LEU A 525 -28.18 15.32 -7.97
N SER A 526 -29.13 16.27 -7.94
CA SER A 526 -30.15 16.42 -8.99
C SER A 526 -29.69 17.20 -10.23
N THR A 527 -28.69 18.09 -10.10
CA THR A 527 -28.12 18.85 -11.24
C THR A 527 -26.98 18.15 -11.94
N ARG A 528 -26.38 17.11 -11.32
CA ARG A 528 -25.64 16.10 -12.06
C ARG A 528 -26.64 15.35 -12.94
N ARG A 529 -26.88 15.88 -14.16
CA ARG A 529 -27.32 15.06 -15.28
C ARG A 529 -26.45 13.79 -15.28
N PRO A 530 -26.98 12.61 -15.63
CA PRO A 530 -26.16 11.43 -15.88
C PRO A 530 -25.21 11.78 -17.02
N ALA A 531 -24.06 12.35 -16.68
CA ALA A 531 -22.93 12.47 -17.55
C ALA A 531 -22.49 11.02 -17.70
N LEU A 532 -22.94 10.42 -18.81
CA LEU A 532 -22.41 9.20 -19.39
C LEU A 532 -20.98 8.98 -18.91
N LEU A 533 -20.84 8.14 -17.89
CA LEU A 533 -19.58 7.53 -17.52
C LEU A 533 -19.28 6.54 -18.65
N TYR A 534 -18.85 7.06 -19.79
CA TYR A 534 -18.09 6.27 -20.77
C TYR A 534 -16.77 5.95 -20.09
N VAL A 535 -16.77 4.83 -19.36
CA VAL A 535 -15.54 4.16 -18.92
C VAL A 535 -14.81 3.77 -20.20
N SER A 536 -13.72 4.48 -20.48
CA SER A 536 -12.72 4.14 -21.48
C SER A 536 -11.46 3.65 -20.80
#